data_AF-A0A6L7GC85-F1
#
_entry.id   AF-A0A6L7GC85-F1
#
_cell.length_a   1.000
_cell.length_b   1.000
_cell.length_c   1.000
_cell.angle_alpha   90.00
_cell.angle_beta   90.00
_cell.angle_gamma   90.00
#
_symmetry.space_group_name_H-M   'P 1'
#
loop_
_entity.id
_entity.type
_entity.pdbx_description
1 polymer ?
#
loop_
_entity_poly.entity_id
_entity_poly.type
_entity_poly.pdbx_seq_one_letter_code
_entity_poly.pdbx_strand_id
1 'polypeptide(L)'
;MGIIDKINPVGGFSDFISEFRKPTPYRWPILGVSMLITFTIMYQIMGETMIGPPARPNVTYITSFADNRTDEEIIASNLENQKTQDAIAVLVEENEEAKRELYRTLGRASGMDVETIEREAARERANELAAENARKMEIRRRAGLLEEPVATPAE
;
A
#
# COMPACT_ATOMS: atom_id res chain seq x y z
N MET A 1 19.75 45.14 -18.38
CA MET A 1 20.47 45.13 -19.67
C MET A 1 20.96 43.72 -19.90
N GLY A 2 20.31 42.99 -20.81
CA GLY A 2 20.42 41.55 -20.91
C GLY A 2 21.70 41.11 -21.61
N ILE A 3 22.15 39.89 -21.32
CA ILE A 3 23.34 39.26 -21.95
C ILE A 3 23.21 39.23 -23.48
N ILE A 4 21.98 39.22 -24.00
CA ILE A 4 21.64 39.16 -25.42
C ILE A 4 22.06 40.44 -26.17
N ASP A 5 22.02 41.61 -25.52
CA ASP A 5 22.41 42.90 -26.13
C ASP A 5 23.93 43.01 -26.39
N LYS A 6 24.72 42.13 -25.78
CA LYS A 6 26.19 42.09 -25.90
C LYS A 6 26.69 41.06 -26.92
N ILE A 7 25.78 40.28 -27.51
CA ILE A 7 26.13 39.23 -28.47
C ILE A 7 25.76 39.74 -29.86
N ASN A 8 26.71 39.68 -30.81
CA ASN A 8 26.43 39.93 -32.22
C ASN A 8 26.18 38.58 -32.94
N PRO A 9 24.92 38.10 -33.02
CA PRO A 9 24.61 36.78 -33.59
C PRO A 9 24.95 36.69 -35.07
N VAL A 10 24.86 37.81 -35.79
CA VAL A 10 25.16 37.89 -37.23
C VAL A 10 26.67 37.74 -37.48
N GLY A 11 27.48 38.41 -36.66
CA GLY A 11 28.95 38.29 -36.72
C GLY A 11 29.44 36.88 -36.39
N GLY A 12 28.93 36.28 -35.31
CA GLY A 12 29.32 34.92 -34.93
C GLY A 12 28.98 33.85 -35.97
N PHE A 13 27.84 34.01 -36.68
CA PHE A 13 27.48 33.10 -37.77
C PHE A 13 28.40 33.26 -39.00
N SER A 14 28.77 34.51 -39.33
CA SER A 14 29.73 34.80 -40.40
C SER A 14 31.11 34.20 -40.11
N ASP A 15 31.59 34.34 -38.88
CA ASP A 15 32.87 33.78 -38.43
C ASP A 15 32.87 32.25 -38.47
N PHE A 16 31.75 31.63 -38.07
CA PHE A 16 31.57 30.18 -38.17
C PHE A 16 31.61 29.67 -39.61
N ILE A 17 30.93 30.34 -40.56
CA ILE A 17 30.96 29.97 -41.98
C ILE A 17 32.37 30.15 -42.56
N SER A 18 33.06 31.23 -42.18
CA SER A 18 34.44 31.50 -42.58
C SER A 18 35.36 30.36 -42.16
N GLU A 19 35.28 29.93 -40.89
CA GLU A 19 36.08 28.82 -40.37
C GLU A 19 35.74 27.49 -41.06
N PHE A 20 34.46 27.20 -41.27
CA PHE A 20 33.99 25.96 -41.90
C PHE A 20 34.41 25.84 -43.38
N ARG A 21 34.53 26.97 -44.08
CA ARG A 21 34.97 27.01 -45.49
C ARG A 21 36.47 26.82 -45.67
N LYS A 22 37.29 26.92 -44.61
CA LYS A 22 38.74 26.69 -44.70
C LYS A 22 39.03 25.28 -45.22
N PRO A 23 40.03 25.11 -46.10
CA PRO A 23 40.40 23.82 -46.65
C PRO A 23 41.23 23.03 -45.63
N THR A 24 40.57 22.51 -44.59
CA THR A 24 41.19 21.59 -43.63
C THR A 24 40.97 20.14 -44.08
N PRO A 25 42.00 19.28 -43.99
CA PRO A 25 41.92 17.91 -44.52
C PRO A 25 40.89 17.02 -43.80
N TYR A 26 40.57 17.32 -42.53
CA TYR A 26 39.74 16.46 -41.68
C TYR A 26 38.34 17.02 -41.35
N ARG A 27 37.88 18.09 -42.01
CA ARG A 27 36.55 18.70 -41.71
C ARG A 27 35.38 17.73 -41.81
N TRP A 28 35.32 16.95 -42.88
CA TRP A 28 34.23 16.00 -43.14
C TRP A 28 34.30 14.75 -42.25
N PRO A 29 35.49 14.14 -42.04
CA PRO A 29 35.65 13.06 -41.07
C PRO A 29 35.23 13.45 -39.65
N ILE A 30 35.69 14.60 -39.14
CA ILE A 30 35.38 15.05 -37.78
C ILE A 30 33.88 15.32 -37.65
N LEU A 31 33.28 16.05 -38.61
CA LEU A 31 31.84 16.30 -38.63
C LEU A 31 31.05 14.98 -38.66
N GLY A 32 31.45 14.04 -39.50
CA GLY A 32 30.80 12.74 -39.63
C GLY A 32 30.84 11.94 -38.33
N VAL A 33 31.99 11.90 -37.65
CA VAL A 33 32.14 11.22 -36.34
C VAL A 33 31.28 11.89 -35.28
N SER A 34 31.29 13.22 -35.20
CA SER A 34 30.47 13.96 -34.23
C SER A 34 28.97 13.74 -34.45
N MET A 35 28.53 13.77 -35.71
CA MET A 35 27.14 13.46 -36.08
C MET A 35 26.80 12.02 -35.72
N LEU A 36 27.66 11.06 -36.05
CA LEU A 36 27.44 9.63 -35.78
C LEU A 36 27.26 9.36 -34.29
N ILE A 37 28.11 9.92 -33.43
CA ILE A 37 27.97 9.79 -31.98
C ILE A 37 26.64 10.38 -31.49
N THR A 38 26.31 11.60 -31.95
CA THR A 38 25.08 12.31 -31.54
C THR A 38 23.82 11.55 -31.96
N PHE A 39 23.74 11.14 -33.22
CA PHE A 39 22.59 10.40 -33.74
C PHE A 39 22.48 9.00 -33.16
N THR A 40 23.60 8.35 -32.82
CA THR A 40 23.57 7.04 -32.14
C THR A 40 22.90 7.16 -30.78
N ILE A 41 23.24 8.18 -29.99
CA ILE A 41 22.61 8.43 -28.68
C ILE A 41 21.12 8.78 -28.86
N MET A 42 20.78 9.66 -29.80
CA MET A 42 19.39 10.03 -30.06
C MET A 42 18.55 8.85 -30.54
N TYR A 43 19.10 7.99 -31.38
CA TYR A 43 18.43 6.79 -31.89
C TYR A 43 18.08 5.83 -30.75
N GLN A 44 19.01 5.62 -29.80
CA GLN A 44 18.78 4.75 -28.63
C GLN A 44 17.65 5.30 -27.74
N ILE A 45 17.65 6.61 -27.49
CA ILE A 45 16.64 7.25 -26.64
C ILE A 45 15.25 7.29 -27.32
N MET A 46 15.21 7.46 -28.64
CA MET A 46 13.93 7.55 -29.39
C MET A 46 13.10 6.25 -29.32
N GLY A 47 13.75 5.09 -29.09
CA GLY A 47 13.07 3.81 -28.94
C GLY A 47 12.42 3.59 -27.57
N GLU A 48 12.74 4.41 -26.58
CA GLU A 48 12.20 4.25 -25.23
C GLU A 48 10.78 4.80 -25.16
N THR A 49 9.79 3.91 -25.22
CA THR A 49 8.42 4.27 -24.94
C THR A 49 8.22 4.24 -23.42
N MET A 50 8.09 5.42 -22.80
CA MET A 50 7.63 5.52 -21.41
C MET A 50 6.20 4.98 -21.34
N ILE A 51 6.04 3.75 -20.87
CA ILE A 51 4.71 3.21 -20.53
C ILE A 51 4.22 4.05 -19.34
N GLY A 52 3.27 4.95 -19.59
CA GLY A 52 2.61 5.72 -18.54
C GLY A 52 2.00 4.79 -17.49
N PRO A 53 1.64 5.31 -16.30
CA PRO A 53 0.95 4.50 -15.30
C PRO A 53 -0.25 3.79 -15.94
N PRO A 54 -0.51 2.51 -15.61
CA PRO A 54 -1.57 1.75 -16.24
C PRO A 54 -2.90 2.49 -16.13
N ALA A 55 -3.72 2.42 -17.18
CA ALA A 55 -5.06 2.99 -17.15
C ALA A 55 -5.82 2.42 -15.93
N ARG A 56 -6.56 3.28 -15.22
CA ARG A 56 -7.36 2.84 -14.07
C ARG A 56 -8.36 1.77 -14.54
N PRO A 57 -8.49 0.65 -13.81
CA PRO A 57 -9.41 -0.41 -14.20
C PRO A 57 -10.85 0.09 -14.16
N ASN A 58 -11.66 -0.37 -15.10
CA ASN A 58 -13.11 -0.15 -15.05
C ASN A 58 -13.70 -1.09 -13.99
N VAL A 59 -14.28 -0.51 -12.94
CA VAL A 59 -14.95 -1.27 -11.88
C VAL A 59 -16.44 -1.34 -12.18
N THR A 60 -16.94 -2.52 -12.49
CA THR A 60 -18.38 -2.78 -12.58
C THR A 60 -18.89 -3.21 -11.21
N TYR A 61 -19.70 -2.38 -10.57
CA TYR A 61 -20.38 -2.74 -9.33
C TYR A 61 -21.60 -3.60 -9.65
N ILE A 62 -21.69 -4.75 -9.00
CA ILE A 62 -22.87 -5.63 -9.05
C ILE A 62 -23.65 -5.36 -7.76
N THR A 63 -24.79 -4.68 -7.85
CA THR A 63 -25.66 -4.43 -6.70
C THR A 63 -26.57 -5.64 -6.48
N SER A 64 -26.63 -6.13 -5.23
CA SER A 64 -27.54 -7.23 -4.84
C SER A 64 -28.86 -6.72 -4.25
N PHE A 65 -28.97 -5.41 -4.05
CA PHE A 65 -30.15 -4.75 -3.49
C PHE A 65 -30.86 -3.96 -4.58
N ALA A 66 -32.17 -3.79 -4.45
CA ALA A 66 -32.95 -2.95 -5.35
C ALA A 66 -32.52 -1.48 -5.26
N ASP A 67 -32.35 -0.81 -6.39
CA ASP A 67 -31.86 0.57 -6.47
C ASP A 67 -32.80 1.60 -5.81
N ASN A 68 -34.08 1.26 -5.65
CA ASN A 68 -35.13 2.13 -5.11
C ASN A 68 -35.58 1.74 -3.69
N ARG A 69 -34.77 0.96 -2.96
CA ARG A 69 -35.10 0.58 -1.58
C ARG A 69 -35.08 1.81 -0.67
N THR A 70 -36.12 1.95 0.15
CA THR A 70 -36.23 3.02 1.13
C THR A 70 -35.41 2.71 2.39
N ASP A 71 -35.03 3.75 3.13
CA ASP A 71 -34.32 3.60 4.42
C ASP A 71 -35.12 2.76 5.42
N GLU A 72 -36.45 2.89 5.41
CA GLU A 72 -37.37 2.11 6.26
C GLU A 72 -37.29 0.61 5.96
N GLU A 73 -37.26 0.24 4.68
CA GLU A 73 -37.11 -1.16 4.24
C GLU A 73 -35.72 -1.72 4.56
N ILE A 74 -34.67 -0.88 4.52
CA ILE A 74 -33.32 -1.27 4.93
C ILE A 74 -33.30 -1.58 6.42
N ILE A 75 -33.86 -0.70 7.26
CA ILE A 75 -33.89 -0.86 8.71
C ILE A 75 -34.69 -2.10 9.09
N ALA A 76 -35.87 -2.31 8.48
CA ALA A 76 -36.70 -3.47 8.74
C ALA A 76 -35.96 -4.78 8.44
N SER A 77 -35.30 -4.85 7.29
CA SER A 77 -34.53 -6.02 6.86
C SER A 77 -33.30 -6.27 7.74
N ASN A 78 -32.60 -5.21 8.17
CA ASN A 78 -31.48 -5.36 9.09
C ASN A 78 -31.94 -5.86 10.46
N LEU A 79 -33.08 -5.38 10.97
CA LEU A 79 -33.63 -5.83 12.24
C LEU A 79 -34.03 -7.31 12.20
N GLU A 80 -34.65 -7.76 11.11
CA GLU A 80 -34.97 -9.18 10.91
C GLU A 80 -33.70 -10.04 10.86
N ASN A 81 -32.73 -9.61 10.06
CA ASN A 81 -31.44 -10.30 9.97
C ASN A 81 -30.71 -10.34 11.31
N GLN A 82 -30.78 -9.27 12.11
CA GLN A 82 -30.18 -9.22 13.44
C GLN A 82 -30.82 -10.27 14.35
N LYS A 83 -32.15 -10.38 14.38
CA LYS A 83 -32.84 -11.41 15.17
C LYS A 83 -32.42 -12.83 14.78
N THR A 84 -32.31 -13.10 13.48
CA THR A 84 -31.83 -14.40 12.99
C THR A 84 -30.39 -14.66 13.39
N GLN A 85 -29.51 -13.65 13.25
CA GLN A 85 -28.11 -13.77 13.67
C GLN A 85 -27.98 -14.00 15.17
N ASP A 86 -28.71 -13.25 16.00
CA ASP A 86 -28.70 -13.39 17.44
C ASP A 86 -29.17 -14.79 17.86
N ALA A 87 -30.23 -15.30 17.23
CA ALA A 87 -30.73 -16.67 17.49
C ALA A 87 -29.69 -17.74 17.10
N ILE A 88 -29.02 -17.57 15.95
CA ILE A 88 -27.94 -18.49 15.52
C ILE A 88 -26.75 -18.38 16.47
N ALA A 89 -26.38 -17.18 16.91
CA ALA A 89 -25.25 -16.96 17.80
C ALA A 89 -25.42 -17.70 19.13
N VAL A 90 -26.63 -17.66 19.71
CA VAL A 90 -26.95 -18.44 20.93
C VAL A 90 -26.75 -19.93 20.69
N LEU A 91 -27.28 -20.47 19.58
CA LEU A 91 -27.12 -21.89 19.26
C LEU A 91 -25.66 -22.28 19.01
N VAL A 92 -24.88 -21.41 18.39
CA VAL A 92 -23.45 -21.63 18.15
C VAL A 92 -22.70 -21.66 19.48
N GLU A 93 -22.99 -20.73 20.40
CA GLU A 93 -22.36 -20.67 21.72
C GLU A 93 -22.66 -21.95 22.52
N GLU A 94 -23.93 -22.39 22.57
CA GLU A 94 -24.33 -23.65 23.20
C GLU A 94 -23.59 -24.87 22.59
N ASN A 95 -23.48 -24.91 21.25
CA ASN A 95 -22.75 -25.97 20.57
C ASN A 95 -21.25 -25.95 20.87
N GLU A 96 -20.65 -24.77 20.96
CA GLU A 96 -19.24 -24.64 21.31
C GLU A 96 -18.97 -25.04 22.76
N GLU A 97 -19.85 -24.70 23.69
CA GLU A 97 -19.79 -25.20 25.07
C GLU A 97 -19.87 -26.72 25.13
N ALA A 98 -20.85 -27.31 24.43
CA ALA A 98 -21.00 -28.75 24.34
C ALA A 98 -19.77 -29.43 23.73
N LYS A 99 -19.18 -28.84 22.67
CA LYS A 99 -17.93 -29.33 22.07
C LYS A 99 -16.77 -29.24 23.04
N ARG A 100 -16.59 -28.12 23.75
CA ARG A 100 -15.53 -27.95 24.75
C ARG A 100 -15.65 -29.04 25.82
N GLU A 101 -16.85 -29.27 26.35
CA GLU A 101 -17.06 -30.29 27.37
C GLU A 101 -16.82 -31.72 26.84
N LEU A 102 -17.25 -32.00 25.60
CA LEU A 102 -16.95 -33.27 24.94
C LEU A 102 -15.43 -33.51 24.82
N TYR A 103 -14.65 -32.49 24.44
CA TYR A 103 -13.19 -32.63 24.39
C TYR A 103 -12.56 -32.80 25.76
N ARG A 104 -13.04 -32.11 26.79
CA ARG A 104 -12.57 -32.31 28.18
C ARG A 104 -12.84 -33.73 28.67
N THR A 105 -14.06 -34.22 28.45
CA THR A 105 -14.44 -35.59 28.83
C THR A 105 -13.61 -36.63 28.10
N LEU A 106 -13.37 -36.46 26.80
CA LEU A 106 -12.52 -37.35 26.01
C LEU A 106 -11.06 -37.33 26.49
N GLY A 107 -10.52 -36.15 26.81
CA GLY A 107 -9.17 -35.99 27.38
C GLY A 107 -9.03 -36.72 28.72
N ARG A 108 -9.98 -36.52 29.63
CA ARG A 108 -10.03 -37.21 30.93
C ARG A 108 -10.13 -38.73 30.76
N ALA A 109 -11.01 -39.21 29.88
CA ALA A 109 -11.18 -40.63 29.60
C ALA A 109 -9.93 -41.27 28.97
N SER A 110 -9.15 -40.50 28.22
CA SER A 110 -7.89 -40.94 27.61
C SER A 110 -6.69 -40.87 28.57
N GLY A 111 -6.91 -40.47 29.83
CA GLY A 111 -5.87 -40.37 30.87
C GLY A 111 -5.03 -39.09 30.85
N MET A 112 -5.49 -38.04 30.18
CA MET A 112 -4.83 -36.73 30.11
C MET A 112 -5.30 -35.81 31.27
N ASP A 113 -4.38 -35.03 31.85
CA ASP A 113 -4.68 -33.99 32.85
C ASP A 113 -5.09 -32.69 32.13
N VAL A 114 -6.40 -32.54 31.92
CA VAL A 114 -6.99 -31.46 31.12
C VAL A 114 -6.90 -30.12 31.85
N GLU A 115 -7.04 -30.14 33.17
CA GLU A 115 -7.04 -28.98 34.05
C GLU A 115 -5.67 -28.28 34.07
N THR A 116 -4.59 -29.06 34.10
CA THR A 116 -3.23 -28.53 34.02
C THR A 116 -2.96 -27.93 32.64
N ILE A 117 -3.39 -28.59 31.56
CA ILE A 117 -3.25 -28.11 30.19
C ILE A 117 -4.03 -26.80 29.97
N GLU A 118 -5.28 -26.71 30.43
CA GLU A 118 -6.10 -25.50 30.27
C GLU A 118 -5.49 -24.29 31.01
N ARG A 119 -4.94 -24.52 32.20
CA ARG A 119 -4.28 -23.47 33.00
C ARG A 119 -3.00 -22.95 32.34
N GLU A 120 -2.17 -23.85 31.80
CA GLU A 120 -0.97 -23.46 31.05
C GLU A 120 -1.33 -22.72 29.77
N ALA A 121 -2.31 -23.22 29.00
CA ALA A 121 -2.81 -22.58 27.79
C ALA A 121 -3.45 -21.21 28.07
N ALA A 122 -4.10 -21.01 29.22
CA ALA A 122 -4.64 -19.71 29.62
C ALA A 122 -3.53 -18.70 29.93
N ARG A 123 -2.46 -19.15 30.61
CA ARG A 123 -1.28 -18.32 30.92
C ARG A 123 -0.55 -17.91 29.64
N GLU A 124 -0.36 -18.84 28.70
CA GLU A 124 0.25 -18.55 27.41
C GLU A 124 -0.58 -17.55 26.60
N ARG A 125 -1.90 -17.77 26.47
CA ARG A 125 -2.80 -16.82 25.79
C ARG A 125 -2.77 -15.42 26.41
N ALA A 126 -2.75 -15.31 27.74
CA ALA A 126 -2.65 -14.03 28.42
C ALA A 126 -1.33 -13.30 28.10
N ASN A 127 -0.22 -14.03 28.07
CA ASN A 127 1.10 -13.48 27.71
C ASN A 127 1.14 -13.03 26.24
N GLU A 128 0.56 -13.83 25.34
CA GLU A 128 0.49 -13.51 23.91
C GLU A 128 -0.36 -12.26 23.66
N LEU A 129 -1.54 -12.17 24.28
CA LEU A 129 -2.41 -11.00 24.19
C LEU A 129 -1.73 -9.75 24.75
N ALA A 130 -1.01 -9.85 25.88
CA ALA A 130 -0.25 -8.74 26.43
C ALA A 130 0.87 -8.28 25.48
N ALA A 131 1.61 -9.23 24.88
CA ALA A 131 2.65 -8.93 23.90
C ALA A 131 2.09 -8.35 22.60
N GLU A 132 0.93 -8.81 22.13
CA GLU A 132 0.27 -8.27 20.94
C GLU A 132 -0.26 -6.86 21.20
N ASN A 133 -0.87 -6.62 22.36
CA ASN A 133 -1.33 -5.31 22.76
C ASN A 133 -0.17 -4.33 22.91
N ALA A 134 0.95 -4.75 23.52
CA ALA A 134 2.16 -3.93 23.60
C ALA A 134 2.68 -3.56 22.20
N ARG A 135 2.74 -4.53 21.27
CA ARG A 135 3.11 -4.28 19.88
C ARG A 135 2.14 -3.33 19.16
N LYS A 136 0.82 -3.52 19.32
CA LYS A 136 -0.19 -2.61 18.75
C LYS A 136 -0.05 -1.20 19.31
N MET A 137 0.22 -1.05 20.60
CA MET A 137 0.43 0.25 21.24
C MET A 137 1.71 0.93 20.75
N GLU A 138 2.80 0.18 20.56
CA GLU A 138 4.05 0.69 19.99
C GLU A 138 3.85 1.17 18.54
N ILE A 139 3.14 0.39 17.72
CA ILE A 139 2.80 0.75 16.34
C ILE A 139 1.94 2.03 16.32
N ARG A 140 0.92 2.11 17.17
CA ARG A 140 0.07 3.31 17.28
C ARG A 140 0.86 4.54 17.77
N ARG A 141 1.79 4.36 18.71
CA ARG A 141 2.70 5.42 19.19
C ARG A 141 3.61 5.91 18.07
N ARG A 142 4.23 5.00 17.31
CA ARG A 142 5.10 5.34 16.17
C ARG A 142 4.32 6.03 15.04
N ALA A 143 3.05 5.70 14.88
CA ALA A 143 2.15 6.36 13.93
C ALA A 143 1.60 7.71 14.43
N GLY A 144 1.96 8.16 15.64
CA GLY A 144 1.49 9.42 16.23
C GLY A 144 0.01 9.43 16.61
N LEU A 145 -0.61 8.24 16.77
CA LEU A 145 -2.05 8.06 17.05
C LEU A 145 -2.37 7.95 18.56
N LEU A 146 -1.36 8.06 19.43
CA LEU A 146 -1.52 8.09 20.88
C LEU A 146 -0.85 9.37 21.41
N GLU A 147 -1.62 10.25 22.06
CA GLU A 147 -1.06 11.39 22.79
C GLU A 147 -0.21 10.87 23.96
N GLU A 148 0.96 11.49 24.18
CA GLU A 148 1.83 11.16 25.30
C GLU A 148 1.08 11.36 26.63
N PRO A 149 1.21 10.44 27.60
CA PRO A 149 0.64 10.66 28.91
C PRO A 149 1.33 11.87 29.54
N VAL A 150 0.56 12.95 29.75
CA VAL A 150 1.01 14.13 30.50
C VAL A 150 1.47 13.65 31.88
N ALA A 151 2.76 13.70 32.14
CA ALA A 151 3.33 13.42 33.44
C ALA A 151 2.77 14.46 34.43
N THR A 152 1.81 14.05 35.25
CA THR A 152 1.39 14.83 36.42
C THR A 152 2.60 14.95 37.35
N PRO A 153 3.08 16.17 37.68
CA PRO A 153 4.14 16.33 38.65
C PRO A 153 3.64 15.83 40.00
N ALA A 154 4.44 15.00 40.67
CA ALA A 154 4.18 14.57 42.03
C ALA A 154 4.23 15.78 42.98
N GLU A 155 3.13 16.02 43.70
CA GLU A 155 3.07 16.84 44.91
C GLU A 155 3.29 15.96 46.15
#